data_AF-A0AAD5Q9I1-F1
#
_entry.id   AF-A0AAD5Q9I1-F1
#
_cell.length_a   1.000
_cell.length_b   1.000
_cell.length_c   1.000
_cell.angle_alpha   90.00
_cell.angle_beta   90.00
_cell.angle_gamma   90.00
#
_symmetry.space_group_name_H-M   'P 1'
#
loop_
_entity.id
_entity.type
_entity.pdbx_description
1 polymer ?
#
loop_
_entity_poly.entity_id
_entity_poly.type
_entity_poly.pdbx_seq_one_letter_code
_entity_poly.pdbx_strand_id
1 'polypeptide(L)' 'MSFDGAVALLLSARSSLTYDQIRSALTATASKSVTADRTCGSPANGQTNEFGFGRIDANAAVSRALQS' A
#
# COMPACT_ATOMS: atom_id res chain seq x y z
N MET A 1 -1.03 -10.90 7.91
CA MET A 1 -0.03 -10.77 6.84
C MET A 1 0.80 -9.56 7.18
N SER A 2 2.02 -9.76 7.68
CA SER A 2 2.87 -8.68 8.20
C SER A 2 3.44 -7.84 7.04
N PHE A 3 3.60 -6.54 7.27
CA PHE A 3 4.13 -5.57 6.30
C PHE A 3 5.44 -6.03 5.64
N ASP A 4 6.33 -6.66 6.41
CA ASP A 4 7.60 -7.21 5.92
C ASP A 4 7.43 -8.28 4.83
N GLY A 5 6.37 -9.08 4.90
CA GLY A 5 6.08 -10.11 3.89
C GLY A 5 5.69 -9.51 2.54
N ALA A 6 4.97 -8.38 2.54
CA ALA A 6 4.64 -7.67 1.31
C ALA A 6 5.88 -7.02 0.68
N VAL A 7 6.71 -6.37 1.50
CA VAL A 7 7.97 -5.76 1.03
C VAL A 7 8.92 -6.81 0.47
N ALA A 8 9.08 -7.95 1.16
CA ALA A 8 9.89 -9.06 0.68
C ALA A 8 9.39 -9.62 -0.65
N LEU A 9 8.06 -9.66 -0.87
CA LEU A 9 7.48 -10.09 -2.13
C LEU A 9 7.78 -9.09 -3.27
N LEU A 10 7.66 -7.78 -3.02
CA LEU A 10 8.02 -6.75 -4.00
C LEU A 10 9.51 -6.83 -4.37
N LEU A 11 10.40 -6.96 -3.38
CA LEU A 11 11.84 -7.09 -3.61
C LEU A 11 12.21 -8.40 -4.32
N SER A 12 11.48 -9.49 -4.05
CA SER A 12 11.64 -10.75 -4.77
C SER A 12 11.19 -10.63 -6.24
N ALA A 13 10.18 -9.81 -6.52
CA ALA A 13 9.73 -9.55 -7.88
C ALA A 13 10.69 -8.62 -8.64
N ARG A 14 11.20 -7.57 -8.00
CA ARG A 14 12.21 -6.63 -8.54
C ARG A 14 13.12 -6.12 -7.42
N SER A 15 14.36 -6.61 -7.39
CA SER A 15 15.34 -6.26 -6.36
C SER A 15 15.91 -4.84 -6.47
N SER A 16 15.72 -4.17 -7.62
CA SER A 16 16.15 -2.79 -7.84
C SER A 16 15.15 -1.73 -7.35
N LEU A 17 14.01 -2.14 -6.79
CA LEU A 17 13.01 -1.21 -6.27
C LEU A 17 13.57 -0.40 -5.10
N THR A 18 13.42 0.92 -5.19
CA THR A 18 13.78 1.81 -4.08
C THR A 18 12.69 1.81 -3.02
N TYR A 19 13.06 2.25 -1.80
CA TYR A 19 12.10 2.45 -0.72
C TYR A 19 10.90 3.31 -1.15
N ASP A 20 11.14 4.38 -1.91
CA ASP A 20 10.08 5.28 -2.37
C ASP A 20 9.12 4.60 -3.34
N GLN A 21 9.64 3.78 -4.26
CA GLN A 21 8.81 2.98 -5.18
C GLN A 21 7.99 1.94 -4.44
N ILE A 22 8.57 1.25 -3.46
CA ILE A 22 7.87 0.25 -2.63
C ILE A 22 6.75 0.94 -1.83
N ARG A 23 7.06 2.06 -1.17
CA ARG A 23 6.08 2.84 -0.41
C ARG A 23 4.97 3.36 -1.31
N SER A 24 5.31 3.92 -2.48
CA SER A 24 4.34 4.41 -3.46
C SER A 24 3.42 3.29 -3.95
N ALA A 25 3.97 2.12 -4.30
CA ALA A 25 3.19 0.97 -4.74
C ALA A 25 2.21 0.49 -3.65
N LEU A 26 2.69 0.29 -2.42
CA LEU A 26 1.88 -0.19 -1.30
C LEU A 26 0.79 0.81 -0.88
N THR A 27 1.10 2.10 -0.91
CA THR A 27 0.15 3.15 -0.49
C THR A 27 -0.88 3.47 -1.56
N ALA A 28 -0.51 3.41 -2.84
CA ALA A 28 -1.43 3.65 -3.94
C ALA A 28 -2.43 2.50 -4.16
N THR A 29 -2.08 1.27 -3.80
CA THR A 29 -2.93 0.08 -3.99
C THR A 29 -3.68 -0.34 -2.73
N ALA A 30 -3.48 0.36 -1.61
CA ALA A 30 -4.16 0.07 -0.36
C ALA A 30 -5.68 0.21 -0.51
N SER A 31 -6.41 -0.81 -0.05
CA SER A 31 -7.86 -0.82 -0.05
C SER A 31 -8.43 -0.01 1.11
N LYS A 32 -9.33 0.92 0.78
CA LYS A 32 -10.04 1.79 1.73
C LYS A 32 -11.38 1.19 2.18
N SER A 33 -11.73 -0.02 1.75
CA SER A 33 -13.02 -0.64 2.09
C SER A 33 -13.21 -0.82 3.60
N VAL A 34 -12.12 -0.89 4.37
CA VAL A 34 -12.14 -1.00 5.83
C VAL A 34 -12.24 0.35 6.55
N THR A 35 -12.14 1.47 5.83
CA THR A 35 -12.12 2.83 6.39
C THR A 35 -13.39 3.64 6.10
N ALA A 36 -14.40 3.03 5.44
CA ALA A 36 -15.60 3.72 4.98
C ALA A 36 -16.37 4.43 6.11
N ASP A 37 -16.42 3.81 7.30
CA ASP A 37 -17.12 4.35 8.47
C ASP A 37 -16.20 5.14 9.42
N ARG A 38 -14.94 5.36 9.03
CA ARG A 38 -13.87 5.91 9.89
C ARG A 38 -13.14 7.04 9.19
N THR A 39 -13.88 7.98 8.63
CA THR A 39 -13.31 9.16 7.97
C THR A 39 -12.83 10.17 9.02
N CYS A 40 -11.53 10.18 9.33
CA CYS A 40 -10.94 11.17 10.25
C CYS A 40 -10.92 12.59 9.65
N GLY A 41 -12.08 13.24 9.56
CA GLY A 41 -12.21 14.56 8.92
C GLY A 41 -12.08 14.54 7.39
N SER A 42 -12.23 13.38 6.75
CA SER A 42 -12.16 13.19 5.29
C SER A 42 -10.97 13.86 4.59
N PRO A 43 -9.73 13.45 4.90
CA PRO A 43 -8.58 13.94 4.15
C PRO A 43 -8.71 13.53 2.67
N ALA A 44 -8.30 14.41 1.75
CA ALA A 44 -8.50 14.23 0.30
C ALA A 44 -7.90 12.93 -0.26
N ASN A 45 -6.93 12.35 0.45
CA ASN A 45 -6.28 11.09 0.10
C ASN A 45 -6.94 9.85 0.73
N GLY A 46 -8.06 10.01 1.46
CA GLY A 46 -8.83 8.94 2.10
C GLY A 46 -8.08 8.18 3.20
N GLN A 47 -7.05 8.80 3.76
CA GLN A 47 -6.30 8.23 4.87
C GLN A 47 -7.06 8.33 6.19
N THR A 48 -6.73 7.46 7.14
CA THR A 48 -7.24 7.52 8.50
C THR A 48 -6.10 7.45 9.51
N ASN A 49 -6.26 8.08 10.67
CA ASN A 49 -5.31 7.93 11.78
C ASN A 49 -5.25 6.49 12.31
N GLU A 50 -6.34 5.74 12.16
CA GLU A 50 -6.48 4.36 12.62
C GLU A 50 -5.84 3.35 11.65
N PHE A 51 -5.94 3.58 10.33
CA PHE A 51 -5.55 2.61 9.31
C PHE A 51 -4.55 3.14 8.26
N GLY A 52 -4.07 4.38 8.40
CA GLY A 52 -3.16 5.00 7.43
C GLY A 52 -3.78 5.06 6.04
N PHE A 53 -3.16 4.43 5.05
CA PHE A 53 -3.67 4.35 3.67
C PHE A 53 -4.74 3.27 3.45
N GLY A 54 -5.03 2.45 4.47
CA GLY A 54 -5.96 1.33 4.39
C GLY A 54 -5.24 -0.03 4.39
N ARG A 55 -5.97 -1.06 3.98
CA ARG A 55 -5.48 -2.44 3.99
C ARG A 55 -4.58 -2.71 2.79
N ILE A 56 -3.40 -3.27 3.03
CA ILE A 56 -2.44 -3.62 1.98
C ILE A 56 -3.02 -4.67 1.03
N ASP A 57 -2.95 -4.37 -0.27
CA ASP A 57 -3.14 -5.34 -1.36
C ASP A 57 -1.78 -5.64 -1.99
N ALA A 58 -1.19 -6.76 -1.58
CA ALA A 58 0.14 -7.17 -2.03
C ALA A 58 0.16 -7.54 -3.52
N ASN A 59 -0.92 -8.10 -4.06
CA ASN A 59 -0.99 -8.49 -5.46
C ASN A 59 -1.05 -7.25 -6.37
N ALA A 60 -1.90 -6.28 -6.01
CA ALA A 60 -1.97 -5.01 -6.71
C ALA A 60 -0.66 -4.21 -6.57
N ALA A 61 -0.02 -4.24 -5.38
CA ALA A 61 1.26 -3.56 -5.15
C ALA A 61 2.39 -4.14 -6.02
N VAL A 62 2.52 -5.47 -6.10
CA VAL A 62 3.51 -6.12 -6.99
C VAL A 62 3.21 -5.78 -8.44
N SER A 63 1.96 -5.91 -8.88
CA SER A 63 1.56 -5.59 -10.26
C SER A 63 1.91 -4.14 -10.64
N ARG A 64 1.68 -3.18 -9.73
CA ARG A 64 2.02 -1.78 -9.94
C ARG A 64 3.52 -1.53 -9.92
N ALA A 65 4.25 -2.17 -9.00
CA ALA A 65 5.70 -2.09 -8.91
C ALA A 65 6.41 -2.71 -10.12
N LEU A 66 5.79 -3.66 -10.82
CA LEU A 66 6.29 -4.22 -12.08
C LEU A 66 6.01 -3.31 -13.30
N GLN A 67 5.00 -2.44 -13.23
CA GLN A 67 4.65 -1.49 -14.31
C GLN A 67 5.39 -0.14 -14.23
N SER A 68 6.11 0.11 -13.13
CA SER A 68 6.85 1.35 -12.85
C SER A 68 8.28 1.31 -13.38
#